data_AF-A0A958ZZ28-F1
#
_entry.id   AF-A0A958ZZ28-F1
#
_cell.length_a   1.000
_cell.length_b   1.000
_cell.length_c   1.000
_cell.angle_alpha   90.00
_cell.angle_beta   90.00
_cell.angle_gamma   90.00
#
_symmetry.space_group_name_H-M   'P 1'
#
loop_
_entity.id
_entity.type
_entity.pdbx_description
1 polymer ?
#
loop_
_entity_poly.entity_id
_entity_poly.type
_entity_poly.pdbx_seq_one_letter_code
_entity_poly.pdbx_strand_id
1 'polypeptide(L)' 'MSFQAYLDNIKAKTGKTPEDFKNMAERKGFIQNGQIVKTVKATEITNWLKSEFGL' A
#
# COMPACT_ATOMS: atom_id res chain seq x y z
N MET A 1 14.79 -1.43 -10.02
CA MET A 1 13.81 -0.38 -9.72
C MET A 1 13.90 -0.04 -8.25
N SER A 2 14.06 1.23 -7.87
CA SER A 2 14.11 1.61 -6.46
C SER A 2 12.70 1.55 -5.86
N PHE A 3 12.63 1.34 -4.55
CA PHE A 3 11.38 1.43 -3.78
C PHE A 3 10.67 2.80 -4.02
N GLN A 4 11.45 3.86 -4.26
CA GLN A 4 10.96 5.19 -4.65
C GLN A 4 10.07 5.16 -5.90
N ALA A 5 10.49 4.49 -6.98
CA ALA A 5 9.73 4.45 -8.24
C ALA A 5 8.40 3.68 -8.10
N TYR A 6 8.35 2.71 -7.19
CA TYR A 6 7.12 2.00 -6.85
C TYR A 6 6.15 2.92 -6.09
N LEU A 7 6.67 3.67 -5.11
CA LEU A 7 5.89 4.65 -4.36
C LEU A 7 5.36 5.78 -5.26
N ASP A 8 6.15 6.27 -6.21
CA ASP A 8 5.73 7.30 -7.16
C ASP A 8 4.63 6.80 -8.11
N ASN A 9 4.72 5.55 -8.58
CA ASN A 9 3.65 4.95 -9.40
C ASN A 9 2.35 4.78 -8.61
N ILE A 10 2.43 4.37 -7.35
CA ILE A 10 1.26 4.32 -6.47
C ILE A 10 0.68 5.72 -6.30
N LYS A 11 1.51 6.73 -6.01
CA LYS A 11 1.04 8.12 -5.87
C LYS A 11 0.40 8.65 -7.16
N ALA A 12 0.99 8.39 -8.32
CA ALA A 12 0.47 8.84 -9.61
C ALA A 12 -0.87 8.18 -9.96
N LYS A 13 -1.05 6.89 -9.63
CA LYS A 13 -2.28 6.15 -9.94
C LYS A 13 -3.40 6.36 -8.92
N THR A 14 -3.04 6.53 -7.64
CA THR A 14 -4.01 6.62 -6.54
C THR A 14 -4.27 8.05 -6.09
N GLY A 15 -3.39 9.00 -6.43
CA GLY A 15 -3.37 10.35 -5.88
C GLY A 15 -2.95 10.42 -4.40
N LYS A 16 -2.65 9.27 -3.77
CA LYS A 16 -2.36 9.14 -2.34
C LYS A 16 -0.86 9.19 -2.09
N THR A 17 -0.45 9.86 -1.03
CA THR A 17 0.96 9.86 -0.62
C THR A 17 1.36 8.51 -0.01
N PRO A 18 2.66 8.17 0.07
CA PRO A 18 3.13 6.98 0.77
C PRO A 18 2.66 6.92 2.25
N GLU A 19 2.53 8.07 2.91
CA GLU A 19 1.99 8.16 4.28
C GLU A 19 0.50 7.88 4.34
N ASP A 20 -0.30 8.43 3.41
CA ASP A 20 -1.71 8.07 3.29
C ASP A 20 -1.87 6.55 3.11
N PHE A 21 -0.96 5.97 2.32
CA PHE A 21 -0.93 4.54 2.07
C PHE A 21 -0.67 3.73 3.33
N LYS A 22 0.33 4.14 4.13
CA LYS A 22 0.58 3.54 5.45
C LYS A 22 -0.63 3.67 6.36
N ASN A 23 -1.25 4.83 6.45
CA ASN A 23 -2.42 5.06 7.29
C ASN A 23 -3.61 4.19 6.87
N MET A 24 -3.86 4.04 5.57
CA MET A 24 -4.92 3.16 5.06
C MET A 24 -4.59 1.68 5.30
N ALA A 25 -3.34 1.29 5.10
CA ALA A 25 -2.88 -0.06 5.36
C ALA A 25 -2.95 -0.41 6.86
N GLU A 26 -2.63 0.52 7.77
CA GLU A 26 -2.83 0.34 9.22
C GLU A 26 -4.31 0.23 9.57
N ARG A 27 -5.17 1.09 9.00
CA ARG A 27 -6.62 1.00 9.20
C ARG A 27 -7.23 -0.31 8.70
N LYS A 28 -6.68 -0.88 7.62
CA LYS A 28 -7.06 -2.21 7.11
C LYS A 28 -6.47 -3.36 7.93
N GLY A 29 -5.51 -3.11 8.82
CA GLY A 29 -4.78 -4.14 9.54
C GLY A 29 -3.67 -4.82 8.73
N PHE A 30 -3.26 -4.23 7.60
CA PHE A 30 -2.13 -4.70 6.80
C PHE A 30 -0.78 -4.31 7.37
N ILE A 31 -0.73 -3.16 8.05
CA ILE A 31 0.45 -2.68 8.77
C ILE A 31 0.09 -2.58 10.24
N GLN A 32 1.02 -2.97 11.11
CA GLN A 32 0.95 -2.78 12.54
C GLN A 32 2.32 -2.33 13.03
N ASN A 33 2.35 -1.23 13.79
CA ASN A 33 3.60 -0.63 14.30
C ASN A 33 4.61 -0.31 13.17
N GLY A 34 4.14 0.20 12.03
CA GLY A 34 4.99 0.54 10.89
C GLY A 34 5.60 -0.65 10.14
N GLN A 35 5.22 -1.90 10.47
CA GLN A 35 5.62 -3.11 9.77
C GLN A 35 4.43 -3.84 9.17
N ILE A 36 4.62 -4.49 8.02
CA ILE A 36 3.59 -5.35 7.43
C ILE A 36 3.33 -6.51 8.39
N VAL A 37 2.06 -6.75 8.71
CA VAL A 37 1.67 -7.86 9.58
C VAL A 37 2.14 -9.16 8.95
N LYS A 38 2.80 -10.04 9.71
CA LYS A 38 3.41 -11.28 9.17
C LYS A 38 2.42 -12.20 8.45
N THR A 39 1.13 -12.08 8.77
CA THR A 39 0.05 -12.86 8.14
C THR A 39 -0.39 -12.29 6.80
N VAL A 40 -0.05 -11.03 6.50
CA VAL A 40 -0.49 -10.31 5.32
C VAL A 40 0.51 -10.51 4.20
N LYS A 41 0.03 -11.10 3.10
CA LYS A 41 0.86 -11.30 1.93
C LYS A 41 0.93 -10.02 1.11
N ALA A 42 2.07 -9.78 0.47
CA ALA A 42 2.22 -8.69 -0.50
C ALA A 42 1.13 -8.74 -1.59
N THR A 43 0.70 -9.95 -1.95
CA THR A 43 -0.39 -10.19 -2.92
C THR A 43 -1.74 -9.64 -2.46
N GLU A 44 -2.05 -9.70 -1.16
CA GLU A 44 -3.29 -9.14 -0.61
C GLU A 44 -3.29 -7.61 -0.66
N ILE A 45 -2.15 -6.99 -0.35
CA ILE A 45 -1.98 -5.53 -0.45
C ILE A 45 -2.14 -5.10 -1.90
N THR A 46 -1.53 -5.82 -2.85
CA THR A 46 -1.73 -5.52 -4.27
C THR A 46 -3.17 -5.75 -4.72
N ASN A 47 -3.86 -6.80 -4.26
CA ASN A 47 -5.26 -7.04 -4.63
C ASN A 47 -6.19 -5.95 -4.07
N TRP A 48 -5.96 -5.51 -2.83
CA TRP A 48 -6.67 -4.38 -2.25
C TRP A 48 -6.42 -3.11 -3.05
N LEU A 49 -5.18 -2.83 -3.41
CA LEU A 49 -4.81 -1.72 -4.28
C LEU A 49 -5.55 -1.75 -5.62
N LYS A 50 -5.62 -2.92 -6.25
CA LYS A 50 -6.38 -3.11 -7.48
C LYS A 50 -7.87 -2.86 -7.27
N SER A 51 -8.42 -3.35 -6.16
CA SER A 51 -9.85 -3.22 -5.87
C SER A 51 -10.26 -1.78 -5.56
N GLU A 52 -9.45 -1.02 -4.83
CA GLU A 52 -9.81 0.36 -4.45
C GLU A 52 -9.34 1.42 -5.45
N PHE A 53 -8.27 1.16 -6.20
CA PHE A 53 -7.70 2.16 -7.12
C PHE A 53 -7.64 1.68 -8.58
N GLY A 54 -8.16 0.50 -8.91
CA GLY A 54 -8.17 -0.02 -10.28
C GLY A 54 -6.78 -0.32 -10.86
N LEU A 55 -5.81 -0.61 -9.98
CA LEU A 55 -4.37 -0.69 -10.26
C LEU A 55 -3.89 -1.83 -11.18
#